data_AF-A0A3N5ND09-F1
#
_entry.id   AF-A0A3N5ND09-F1
#
_cell.length_a   1.000
_cell.length_b   1.000
_cell.length_c   1.000
_cell.angle_alpha   90.00
_cell.angle_beta   90.00
_cell.angle_gamma   90.00
#
_symmetry.space_group_name_H-M   'P 1'
#
loop_
_entity.id
_entity.type
_entity.pdbx_description
1 polymer ?
#
loop_
_entity_poly.entity_id
_entity_poly.type
_entity_poly.pdbx_seq_one_letter_code
_entity_poly.pdbx_strand_id
1 'polypeptide(L)' 'MCFTIEVHLTRKAIENRFSVDTSALDEFDFNYFYRAFQNPMIPVITRDEPERVQLMQWGLIPSWVSDRE' A
#
# COMPACT_ATOMS: atom_id res chain seq x y z
N MET A 1 7.89 8.18 -15.47
CA MET A 1 6.78 7.60 -14.68
C MET A 1 7.14 6.17 -14.36
N CYS A 2 7.07 5.75 -13.09
CA CYS A 2 7.41 4.40 -12.64
C CYS A 2 6.14 3.57 -12.51
N PHE A 3 6.12 2.35 -13.05
CA PHE A 3 4.93 1.48 -13.08
C PHE A 3 5.14 0.12 -12.40
N THR A 4 6.33 -0.10 -11.85
CA THR A 4 6.68 -1.31 -11.11
C THR A 4 7.42 -0.89 -9.84
N ILE A 5 7.04 -1.45 -8.70
CA ILE A 5 7.76 -1.30 -7.44
C ILE A 5 8.09 -2.66 -6.86
N GLU A 6 9.15 -2.68 -6.05
CA GLU A 6 9.55 -3.85 -5.27
C GLU A 6 9.35 -3.55 -3.78
N VAL A 7 8.67 -4.44 -3.06
CA VAL A 7 8.50 -4.36 -1.60
C VAL A 7 8.85 -5.71 -0.99
N HIS A 8 10.14 -5.92 -0.67
CA HIS A 8 10.64 -7.17 -0.09
C HIS A 8 10.69 -7.19 1.44
N LEU A 9 10.35 -6.08 2.10
CA LEU A 9 10.41 -5.99 3.56
C LEU A 9 9.32 -6.85 4.19
N THR A 10 9.68 -7.62 5.22
CA THR A 10 8.70 -8.34 6.04
C THR A 10 7.89 -7.36 6.89
N ARG A 11 6.70 -7.78 7.34
CA ARG A 11 5.88 -7.00 8.28
C ARG A 11 6.68 -6.44 9.46
N LYS A 12 7.43 -7.29 10.16
CA LYS A 12 8.26 -6.89 11.32
C LYS A 12 9.34 -5.88 10.93
N ALA A 13 9.91 -5.98 9.72
CA ALA A 13 10.89 -5.02 9.24
C ALA A 13 10.25 -3.65 8.96
N ILE A 14 9.01 -3.61 8.46
CA ILE A 14 8.24 -2.37 8.25
C ILE A 14 7.89 -1.73 9.60
N GLU A 15 7.33 -2.51 10.52
CA GLU A 15 6.98 -2.08 11.88
C GLU A 15 8.18 -1.44 12.59
N ASN A 16 9.33 -2.11 12.61
CA ASN A 16 10.52 -1.60 13.26
C ASN A 16 11.10 -0.35 12.56
N ARG A 17 11.05 -0.30 11.22
CA ARG A 17 11.66 0.79 10.45
C ARG A 17 10.85 2.08 10.54
N PHE A 18 9.53 1.97 10.54
CA PHE A 18 8.63 3.12 10.49
C PHE A 18 7.90 3.37 11.82
N SER A 19 8.05 2.48 12.81
CA SER A 19 7.37 2.57 14.11
C SER A 19 5.86 2.70 13.98
N VAL A 20 5.28 1.83 13.15
CA VAL A 20 3.86 1.84 12.78
C VAL A 20 3.21 0.50 13.10
N ASP A 21 1.93 0.55 13.45
CA ASP A 21 1.08 -0.63 13.48
C ASP A 21 0.96 -1.23 12.08
N THR A 22 1.14 -2.55 12.01
CA THR A 22 1.14 -3.32 10.77
C THR A 22 0.02 -4.35 10.72
N SER A 23 -0.98 -4.31 11.61
CA SER A 23 -2.14 -5.23 11.56
C SER A 23 -2.81 -5.26 10.18
N ALA A 24 -2.89 -4.13 9.48
CA ALA A 24 -3.46 -4.06 8.12
C ALA A 24 -2.72 -4.93 7.08
N LEU A 25 -1.49 -5.36 7.36
CA LEU A 25 -0.72 -6.22 6.45
C LEU A 25 -1.02 -7.70 6.65
N ASP A 26 -1.90 -8.11 7.59
CA ASP A 26 -2.18 -9.53 7.91
C ASP A 26 -2.70 -10.29 6.68
N GLU A 27 -3.50 -9.60 5.88
CA GLU A 27 -4.06 -10.10 4.62
C GLU A 27 -3.26 -9.65 3.40
N PHE A 28 -2.15 -8.93 3.60
CA PHE A 28 -1.33 -8.42 2.49
C PHE A 28 -0.38 -9.50 1.98
N ASP A 29 -0.58 -9.90 0.73
CA ASP A 29 0.31 -10.82 0.04
C ASP A 29 1.60 -10.11 -0.38
N PHE A 30 2.65 -10.31 0.41
CA PHE A 30 3.99 -9.79 0.15
C PHE A 30 4.60 -10.44 -1.09
N ASN A 31 4.29 -9.88 -2.24
CA ASN A 31 4.94 -10.17 -3.51
C ASN A 31 6.23 -9.35 -3.66
N TYR A 32 7.20 -9.91 -4.38
CA TYR A 32 8.43 -9.18 -4.68
C TYR A 32 8.15 -8.00 -5.62
N PHE A 33 7.30 -8.17 -6.64
CA PHE A 33 7.05 -7.16 -7.66
C PHE A 33 5.57 -6.83 -7.77
N TYR A 34 5.25 -5.53 -7.71
CA TYR A 34 3.91 -5.01 -7.93
C TYR A 34 3.90 -4.20 -9.21
N ARG A 35 2.85 -4.38 -10.03
CA ARG A 35 2.66 -3.66 -11.29
C ARG A 35 1.46 -2.74 -11.16
N ALA A 36 1.62 -1.48 -11.52
CA ALA A 36 0.57 -0.46 -11.40
C ALA A 36 -0.70 -0.81 -12.18
N PHE A 37 -0.58 -1.47 -13.34
CA PHE A 37 -1.70 -1.82 -14.22
C PHE A 37 -2.60 -2.95 -13.70
N GLN A 38 -2.26 -3.58 -12.57
CA GLN A 38 -3.13 -4.53 -11.88
C GLN A 38 -3.97 -3.85 -10.78
N ASN A 39 -3.78 -2.54 -10.62
CA ASN A 39 -4.37 -1.71 -9.58
C ASN A 39 -4.30 -2.35 -8.18
N PRO A 40 -3.11 -2.88 -7.77
CA PRO A 40 -3.01 -3.64 -6.53
C PRO A 40 -3.28 -2.73 -5.32
N MET A 41 -3.75 -3.33 -4.23
CA MET A 41 -3.68 -2.69 -2.93
C MET A 41 -2.21 -2.67 -2.50
N ILE A 42 -1.71 -1.54 -2.01
CA ILE A 42 -0.33 -1.36 -1.56
C ILE A 42 -0.28 -0.72 -0.17
N PRO A 43 0.72 -1.05 0.65
CA PRO A 43 0.90 -0.45 1.97
C PRO A 43 1.31 1.01 1.85
N VAL A 44 0.56 1.90 2.50
CA VAL A 44 0.78 3.34 2.52
C VAL A 44 0.66 3.84 3.97
N ILE A 45 1.56 4.73 4.37
CA ILE A 45 1.47 5.50 5.61
C ILE A 45 1.04 6.91 5.22
N THR A 46 -0.02 7.41 5.84
CA THR A 46 -0.60 8.73 5.53
C THR A 46 -0.34 9.71 6.67
N ARG A 47 -0.51 11.01 6.42
CA ARG A 47 -0.38 12.02 7.48
C ARG A 47 -1.51 11.92 8.51
N ASP A 48 -2.72 11.59 8.05
CA ASP A 48 -3.89 11.53 8.93
C ASP A 48 -3.71 10.44 9.99
N GLU A 49 -3.00 9.37 9.64
CA GLU A 49 -2.77 8.23 10.54
C GLU A 49 -1.32 7.74 10.41
N PRO A 50 -0.36 8.51 10.97
CA PRO A 50 1.07 8.30 10.74
C PRO A 50 1.63 7.08 11.48
N GLU A 51 0.91 6.59 12.49
CA GLU A 51 1.31 5.46 13.34
C GLU A 51 0.75 4.12 12.84
N ARG A 52 0.10 4.09 11.66
CA ARG A 52 -0.47 2.84 11.12
C ARG A 52 -0.22 2.71 9.62
N VAL A 53 -0.01 1.48 9.17
CA VAL A 53 -0.03 1.15 7.74
C VAL A 53 -1.47 0.95 7.29
N GLN A 54 -1.80 1.46 6.11
CA GLN A 54 -3.09 1.27 5.44
C GLN A 54 -2.87 0.63 4.08
N LEU A 55 -3.81 -0.19 3.63
CA LEU A 55 -3.83 -0.68 2.26
C LEU A 55 -4.62 0.29 1.38
N MET A 56 -3.98 0.84 0.36
CA MET A 56 -4.61 1.75 -0.61
C MET A 56 -4.42 1.24 -2.03
N GLN A 57 -5.40 1.49 -2.91
CA GLN A 57 -5.31 1.10 -4.31
C GLN A 57 -4.25 1.91 -5.05
N TRP A 58 -3.33 1.23 -5.74
CA TRP A 58 -2.37 1.88 -6.62
C TRP A 58 -3.06 2.29 -7.93
N GLY A 59 -3.61 3.49 -7.92
CA GLY A 59 -4.38 4.06 -9.03
C GLY A 59 -5.41 5.02 -8.45
N LEU A 60 -5.11 6.32 -8.47
CA LEU A 60 -5.99 7.33 -7.90
C LEU A 60 -7.30 7.38 -8.68
N ILE A 61 -8.41 7.18 -7.98
CA ILE A 61 -9.76 7.40 -8.51
C ILE A 61 -10.27 8.69 -7.89
N PRO A 62 -10.36 9.79 -8.66
CA PRO A 62 -10.80 11.07 -8.13
C PRO A 62 -12.23 11.00 -7.59
N SER A 63 -12.53 11.81 -6.57
CA SER A 63 -13.83 11.84 -5.90
C SER A 63 -14.99 12.32 -6.78
N TRP A 64 -14.71 12.94 -7.92
CA TRP A 64 -15.71 13.43 -8.87
C TRP A 64 -16.11 12.41 -9.93
N VAL A 65 -15.49 11.22 -9.92
CA VAL A 65 -15.83 10.13 -10.84
C VAL A 65 -17.14 9.47 -10.38
N SER A 66 -18.15 9.48 -11.25
CA SER A 66 -19.48 8.92 -10.96
C SER A 66 -19.51 7.39 -10.96
N ASP A 67 -18.71 6.77 -11.83
CA ASP A 67 -18.68 5.32 -12.04
C ASP A 67 -17.24 4.81 -12.02
N ARG A 68 -17.00 3.76 -11.23
CA ARG A 68 -15.81 2.92 -11.35
C ARG A 68 -16.17 1.81 -12.35
N GLU A 69 -15.41 1.70 -13.44
CA GLU A 69 -15.52 0.58 -14.40
C GLU A 69 -15.63 -0.78 -13.69
#